data_AF-A0A0A2KVI6-F1
#
_entry.id   AF-A0A0A2KVI6-F1
#
_cell.length_a   1.000
_cell.length_b   1.000
_cell.length_c   1.000
_cell.angle_alpha   90.00
_cell.angle_beta   90.00
_cell.angle_gamma   90.00
#
_symmetry.space_group_name_H-M   'P 1'
#
loop_
_entity.id
_entity.type
_entity.pdbx_description
1 polymer ?
#
loop_
_entity_poly.entity_id
_entity_poly.type
_entity_poly.pdbx_seq_one_letter_code
_entity_poly.pdbx_strand_id
1 'polypeptide(L)'
;MSPAYISRPAASSVLSLLTGIPQAVLTPYHRLFGRAVVSLLLAHAALYTLFFVQSSHPEYGLLLFKRVQDLDVQFGLAAVSSAVLLVLFVRPASHKRLQTWLVQGTIQERRKMFYFGHVSLVVLLCVAAYYHVKQAQKYILQTLAASVLNWVCCWAVC
;
A
#
# COMPACT_ATOMS: atom_id res chain seq x y z
N MET A 1 40.57 -10.24 -22.69
CA MET A 1 39.27 -10.66 -23.24
C MET A 1 38.26 -10.63 -22.10
N SER A 2 37.26 -9.75 -22.20
CA SER A 2 36.20 -9.55 -21.19
C SER A 2 35.32 -10.79 -21.01
N PRO A 3 34.82 -11.06 -19.80
CA PRO A 3 33.50 -11.65 -19.64
C PRO A 3 32.50 -10.51 -19.51
N ALA A 4 31.76 -10.23 -20.58
CA ALA A 4 30.55 -9.42 -20.49
C ALA A 4 29.49 -10.23 -19.73
N TYR A 5 29.53 -10.14 -18.40
CA TYR A 5 28.49 -10.68 -17.52
C TYR A 5 27.31 -9.70 -17.53
N ILE A 6 26.49 -9.73 -18.59
CA ILE A 6 25.14 -9.15 -18.50
C ILE A 6 24.21 -10.22 -17.96
N SER A 7 24.40 -10.46 -16.67
CA SER A 7 23.45 -11.12 -15.77
C SER A 7 22.26 -10.21 -15.51
N ARG A 8 21.20 -10.32 -16.31
CA ARG A 8 19.94 -9.61 -16.00
C ARG A 8 18.88 -10.56 -15.41
N PRO A 9 18.98 -10.89 -14.12
CA PRO A 9 17.80 -11.11 -13.29
C PRO A 9 17.55 -9.97 -12.27
N ALA A 10 18.22 -8.81 -12.41
CA ALA A 10 18.25 -7.78 -11.36
C ALA A 10 17.28 -6.60 -11.52
N ALA A 11 16.78 -6.33 -12.73
CA ALA A 11 15.87 -5.21 -13.00
C ALA A 11 14.40 -5.67 -12.89
N SER A 12 13.89 -5.81 -11.66
CA SER A 12 12.48 -6.17 -11.43
C SER A 12 11.56 -4.94 -11.30
N SER A 13 12.06 -3.75 -11.65
CA SER A 13 11.29 -2.50 -11.69
C SER A 13 11.94 -1.46 -12.61
N VAL A 14 11.12 -0.54 -13.14
CA VAL A 14 11.57 0.64 -13.92
C VAL A 14 12.56 1.47 -13.12
N LEU A 15 12.33 1.64 -11.81
CA LEU A 15 13.23 2.42 -10.97
C LEU A 15 14.62 1.76 -10.89
N SER A 16 14.68 0.45 -10.77
CA SER A 16 15.94 -0.30 -10.81
C SER A 16 16.64 -0.17 -12.16
N LEU A 17 15.88 -0.19 -13.25
CA LEU A 17 16.40 -0.01 -14.61
C LEU A 17 16.96 1.40 -14.85
N LEU A 18 16.24 2.44 -14.43
CA LEU A 18 16.62 3.85 -14.63
C LEU A 18 17.79 4.28 -13.74
N THR A 19 17.86 3.77 -12.50
CA THR A 19 18.88 4.18 -11.54
C THR A 19 20.11 3.27 -11.54
N GLY A 20 20.02 2.10 -12.16
CA GLY A 20 21.03 1.04 -12.04
C GLY A 20 21.11 0.39 -10.65
N ILE A 21 20.26 0.81 -9.70
CA ILE A 21 20.25 0.29 -8.33
C ILE A 21 19.49 -1.05 -8.29
N PRO A 22 20.06 -2.13 -7.73
CA PRO A 22 19.37 -3.42 -7.64
C PRO A 22 18.09 -3.35 -6.81
N GLN A 23 17.04 -4.10 -7.20
CA GLN A 23 15.77 -4.14 -6.45
C GLN A 23 15.94 -4.55 -4.97
N ALA A 24 16.93 -5.40 -4.67
CA ALA A 24 17.24 -5.81 -3.29
C ALA A 24 17.57 -4.61 -2.40
N VAL A 25 18.18 -3.56 -2.95
CA VAL A 25 18.50 -2.30 -2.27
C VAL A 25 17.29 -1.37 -2.20
N LEU A 26 16.43 -1.36 -3.23
CA LEU A 26 15.22 -0.52 -3.26
C LEU A 26 14.10 -1.03 -2.32
N THR A 27 14.04 -2.33 -2.06
CA THR A 27 12.97 -2.96 -1.28
C THR A 27 12.89 -2.45 0.17
N PRO A 28 14.00 -2.29 0.91
CA PRO A 28 14.00 -1.64 2.23
C PRO A 28 13.38 -0.23 2.22
N TYR A 29 13.65 0.58 1.20
CA TYR A 29 13.08 1.94 1.09
C TYR A 29 11.57 1.89 0.91
N HIS A 30 11.04 1.01 0.04
CA HIS A 30 9.60 0.81 -0.09
C HIS A 30 8.94 0.47 1.25
N ARG A 31 9.57 -0.39 2.07
CA ARG A 31 9.05 -0.74 3.40
C ARG A 31 9.09 0.45 4.37
N LEU A 32 10.17 1.23 4.35
CA LEU A 32 10.30 2.42 5.19
C LEU A 32 9.23 3.45 4.83
N PHE A 33 9.09 3.77 3.54
CA PHE A 33 8.04 4.67 3.05
C PHE A 33 6.65 4.16 3.38
N GLY A 34 6.39 2.85 3.20
CA GLY A 34 5.10 2.25 3.55
C GLY A 34 4.76 2.45 5.04
N ARG A 35 5.72 2.22 5.94
CA ARG A 35 5.51 2.46 7.38
C ARG A 35 5.27 3.93 7.69
N ALA A 36 6.06 4.84 7.11
CA ALA A 36 5.89 6.28 7.31
C ALA A 36 4.51 6.76 6.85
N VAL A 37 4.08 6.33 5.64
CA VAL A 37 2.77 6.67 5.08
C VAL A 37 1.64 6.14 5.97
N VAL A 38 1.73 4.89 6.45
CA VAL A 38 0.72 4.31 7.35
C VAL A 38 0.65 5.07 8.67
N SER A 39 1.80 5.42 9.27
CA SER A 39 1.84 6.23 10.49
C SER A 39 1.19 7.60 10.31
N LEU A 40 1.49 8.29 9.20
CA LEU A 40 0.87 9.57 8.89
C LEU A 40 -0.64 9.46 8.63
N LEU A 41 -1.08 8.39 7.95
CA LEU A 41 -2.49 8.15 7.69
C LEU A 41 -3.27 7.86 8.98
N LEU A 42 -2.68 7.10 9.90
CA LEU A 42 -3.28 6.84 11.23
C LEU A 42 -3.36 8.13 12.06
N ALA A 43 -2.31 8.95 12.06
CA ALA A 43 -2.32 10.24 12.74
C ALA A 43 -3.39 11.16 12.14
N HIS A 44 -3.48 11.24 10.81
CA HIS A 44 -4.52 11.99 10.10
C HIS A 44 -5.93 11.54 10.53
N ALA A 45 -6.20 10.24 10.51
CA ALA A 45 -7.49 9.69 10.93
C ALA A 45 -7.80 10.05 12.40
N ALA A 46 -6.84 9.86 13.30
CA ALA A 46 -7.01 10.17 14.72
C ALA A 46 -7.31 11.66 14.97
N LEU A 47 -6.59 12.57 14.31
CA LEU A 47 -6.80 14.00 14.44
C LEU A 47 -8.19 14.43 13.95
N TYR A 48 -8.64 13.92 12.80
CA TYR A 48 -9.97 14.21 12.29
C TYR A 48 -11.08 13.60 13.14
N THR A 49 -10.91 12.37 13.63
CA THR A 49 -11.87 11.77 14.57
C THR A 49 -11.98 12.57 15.85
N LEU A 50 -10.84 13.02 16.42
CA LEU A 50 -10.84 13.87 17.62
C LEU A 50 -11.59 15.18 17.36
N PHE A 51 -11.29 15.85 16.24
CA PHE A 51 -12.01 17.05 15.83
C PHE A 51 -13.53 16.82 15.69
N PHE A 52 -13.94 15.71 15.09
CA PHE A 52 -15.36 15.38 14.92
C PHE A 52 -16.08 15.05 16.24
N VAL A 53 -15.37 14.46 17.21
CA VAL A 53 -15.92 14.17 18.54
C VAL A 53 -16.03 15.44 19.39
N GLN A 54 -15.10 16.39 19.21
CA GLN A 54 -15.09 17.66 19.95
C GLN A 54 -16.05 18.71 19.37
N SER A 55 -16.56 18.49 18.16
CA SER A 55 -17.43 19.44 17.47
C SER A 55 -18.89 19.05 17.58
N SER A 56 -19.74 19.99 18.02
CA SER A 56 -21.20 19.81 18.04
C SER A 56 -21.82 19.95 16.65
N HIS A 57 -22.94 19.26 16.41
CA HIS A 57 -23.73 19.38 15.19
C HIS A 57 -25.22 19.55 15.53
N PRO A 58 -25.95 20.50 14.91
CA PRO A 58 -27.33 20.85 15.30
C PRO A 58 -28.30 19.68 15.26
N GLU A 59 -28.20 18.82 14.25
CA GLU A 59 -29.12 17.68 14.07
C GLU A 59 -28.63 16.35 14.67
N TYR A 60 -27.31 16.20 14.88
CA TYR A 60 -26.69 14.90 15.22
C TYR A 60 -26.04 14.89 16.61
N GLY A 61 -26.09 16.01 17.34
CA GLY A 61 -25.38 16.20 18.62
C GLY A 61 -23.87 16.38 18.40
N LEU A 62 -23.19 15.35 17.91
CA LEU A 62 -21.78 15.38 17.54
C LEU A 62 -21.60 15.33 16.02
N LEU A 63 -20.60 16.08 15.52
CA LEU A 63 -20.23 16.09 14.11
C LEU A 63 -19.81 14.70 13.61
N LEU A 64 -19.23 13.86 14.47
CA LEU A 64 -18.83 12.49 14.12
C LEU A 64 -20.00 11.67 13.55
N PHE A 65 -21.18 11.72 14.18
CA PHE A 65 -22.34 10.91 13.78
C PHE A 65 -22.87 11.30 12.40
N LYS A 66 -22.73 12.57 12.03
CA LYS A 66 -23.00 13.03 10.66
C LYS A 66 -21.90 12.56 9.71
N ARG A 67 -20.63 12.85 10.04
CA ARG A 67 -19.49 12.63 9.13
C ARG A 67 -19.26 11.16 8.79
N VAL A 68 -19.49 10.22 9.71
CA VAL A 68 -19.35 8.79 9.42
C VAL A 68 -20.33 8.27 8.35
N GLN A 69 -21.45 8.98 8.14
CA GLN A 69 -22.43 8.66 7.11
C GLN A 69 -22.07 9.24 5.74
N ASP A 70 -21.16 10.21 5.69
CA ASP A 70 -20.72 10.80 4.43
C ASP A 70 -19.77 9.83 3.69
N LEU A 71 -20.00 9.69 2.38
CA LEU A 71 -19.24 8.76 1.54
C LEU A 71 -17.73 9.02 1.56
N ASP A 72 -17.31 10.28 1.60
CA ASP A 72 -15.91 10.64 1.65
C ASP A 72 -15.23 10.05 2.89
N VAL A 73 -15.87 10.14 4.05
CA VAL A 73 -15.34 9.57 5.31
C VAL A 73 -15.38 8.04 5.30
N GLN A 74 -16.40 7.41 4.71
CA GLN A 74 -16.45 5.95 4.57
C GLN A 74 -15.29 5.43 3.70
N PHE A 75 -14.98 6.12 2.59
CA PHE A 75 -13.78 5.82 1.80
C PHE A 75 -12.50 6.07 2.60
N GLY A 76 -12.45 7.11 3.44
CA GLY A 76 -11.34 7.35 4.37
C GLY A 76 -11.13 6.19 5.36
N LEU A 77 -12.21 5.65 5.93
CA LEU A 77 -12.17 4.48 6.83
C LEU A 77 -11.70 3.23 6.09
N ALA A 78 -12.19 3.00 4.87
CA ALA A 78 -11.75 1.89 4.03
C ALA A 78 -10.24 2.00 3.69
N ALA A 79 -9.75 3.21 3.40
CA ALA A 79 -8.34 3.47 3.13
C ALA A 79 -7.47 3.17 4.36
N VAL A 80 -7.82 3.69 5.53
CA VAL A 80 -7.10 3.42 6.79
C VAL A 80 -7.10 1.93 7.12
N SER A 81 -8.25 1.27 6.98
CA SER A 81 -8.39 -0.17 7.25
C SER A 81 -7.49 -0.99 6.31
N SER A 82 -7.48 -0.66 5.02
CA SER A 82 -6.61 -1.31 4.03
C SER A 82 -5.12 -1.08 4.35
N ALA A 83 -4.74 0.12 4.76
CA ALA A 83 -3.37 0.46 5.15
C ALA A 83 -2.89 -0.31 6.39
N VAL A 84 -3.76 -0.48 7.40
CA VAL A 84 -3.47 -1.30 8.58
C VAL A 84 -3.30 -2.76 8.18
N LEU A 85 -4.20 -3.29 7.35
CA LEU A 85 -4.10 -4.66 6.83
C LEU A 85 -2.80 -4.87 6.06
N LEU A 86 -2.34 -3.91 5.26
CA LEU A 86 -1.06 -4.00 4.54
C LEU A 86 0.15 -4.17 5.46
N VAL A 87 0.14 -3.57 6.66
CA VAL A 87 1.21 -3.72 7.65
C VAL A 87 1.10 -5.04 8.41
N LEU A 88 -0.13 -5.45 8.75
CA LEU A 88 -0.40 -6.71 9.46
C LEU A 88 -0.21 -7.93 8.58
N PHE A 89 -0.39 -7.79 7.26
CA PHE A 89 -0.11 -8.80 6.27
C PHE A 89 1.40 -8.94 6.12
N VAL A 90 2.04 -9.62 7.08
CA VAL A 90 3.48 -9.80 7.14
C VAL A 90 3.92 -10.87 6.14
N ARG A 91 5.01 -10.59 5.40
CA ARG A 91 5.68 -11.54 4.51
C ARG A 91 6.00 -12.84 5.28
N PRO A 92 5.79 -14.05 4.71
CA PRO A 92 5.96 -15.35 5.40
C PRO A 92 7.38 -15.72 5.92
N ALA A 93 8.31 -14.77 6.06
CA ALA A 93 9.72 -15.03 6.24
C ALA A 93 10.22 -15.01 7.70
N SER A 94 9.38 -14.73 8.69
CA SER A 94 9.84 -14.60 10.08
C SER A 94 8.93 -15.33 11.05
N HIS A 95 9.24 -16.61 11.31
CA HIS A 95 9.15 -17.34 12.58
C HIS A 95 8.09 -16.97 13.65
N LYS A 96 6.92 -16.41 13.29
CA LYS A 96 5.81 -16.23 14.23
C LYS A 96 4.90 -17.44 14.14
N ARG A 97 5.02 -18.30 15.16
CA ARG A 97 4.26 -19.54 15.42
C ARG A 97 2.75 -19.44 15.13
N LEU A 98 2.19 -18.23 15.22
CA LEU A 98 0.77 -17.94 15.02
C LEU A 98 0.35 -17.88 13.53
N GLN A 99 1.24 -17.44 12.63
CA GLN A 99 0.92 -17.27 11.20
C GLN A 99 1.11 -18.57 10.39
N THR A 100 1.88 -19.52 10.94
CA THR A 100 2.15 -20.83 10.33
C THR A 100 0.94 -21.76 10.37
N TRP A 101 -0.01 -21.50 11.27
CA TRP A 101 -1.19 -22.34 11.50
C TRP A 101 -2.34 -22.06 10.52
N LEU A 102 -2.47 -20.81 10.06
CA LEU A 102 -3.57 -20.38 9.17
C LEU A 102 -3.30 -20.61 7.67
N VAL A 103 -2.05 -20.85 7.27
CA VAL A 103 -1.67 -20.96 5.85
C VAL A 103 -0.86 -22.24 5.62
N GLN A 104 -1.54 -23.37 5.46
CA GLN A 104 -0.94 -24.60 4.92
C GLN A 104 -0.51 -24.35 3.46
N GLY A 105 0.66 -24.84 3.06
CA GLY A 105 1.18 -24.69 1.70
C GLY A 105 2.69 -24.48 1.63
N THR A 106 3.23 -24.65 0.43
CA THR A 106 4.66 -24.48 0.13
C THR A 106 5.12 -23.03 0.30
N ILE A 107 6.43 -22.81 0.44
CA ILE A 107 7.02 -21.45 0.51
C ILE A 107 6.64 -20.63 -0.73
N GLN A 108 6.55 -21.27 -1.90
CA GLN A 108 6.21 -20.60 -3.16
C GLN A 108 4.75 -20.14 -3.19
N GLU A 109 3.81 -20.98 -2.77
CA GLU A 109 2.38 -20.61 -2.67
C GLU A 109 2.18 -19.47 -1.67
N ARG A 110 2.84 -19.54 -0.51
CA ARG A 110 2.81 -18.46 0.49
C ARG A 110 3.34 -17.13 -0.07
N ARG A 111 4.39 -17.16 -0.90
CA ARG A 111 4.90 -15.95 -1.58
C ARG A 111 3.91 -15.42 -2.62
N LYS A 112 3.25 -16.29 -3.38
CA LYS A 112 2.22 -15.89 -4.35
C LYS A 112 1.01 -15.28 -3.65
N MET A 113 0.47 -15.92 -2.61
CA MET A 113 -0.64 -15.39 -1.82
C MET A 113 -0.30 -14.05 -1.18
N PHE A 114 0.91 -13.92 -0.62
CA PHE A 114 1.39 -12.64 -0.10
C PHE A 114 1.39 -11.57 -1.19
N TYR A 115 1.92 -11.88 -2.37
CA TYR A 115 1.99 -10.94 -3.49
C TYR A 115 0.59 -10.49 -3.95
N PHE A 116 -0.29 -11.44 -4.25
CA PHE A 116 -1.65 -11.13 -4.70
C PHE A 116 -2.43 -10.36 -3.63
N GLY A 117 -2.43 -10.83 -2.38
CA GLY A 117 -3.11 -10.15 -1.28
C GLY A 117 -2.59 -8.73 -1.05
N HIS A 118 -1.27 -8.54 -1.07
CA HIS A 118 -0.65 -7.22 -0.91
C HIS A 118 -1.04 -6.27 -2.05
N VAL A 119 -0.93 -6.71 -3.31
CA VAL A 119 -1.30 -5.88 -4.47
C VAL A 119 -2.80 -5.55 -4.48
N SER A 120 -3.66 -6.52 -4.18
CA SER A 120 -5.12 -6.30 -4.09
C SER A 120 -5.46 -5.27 -3.00
N LEU A 121 -4.81 -5.33 -1.83
CA LEU A 121 -4.99 -4.33 -0.77
C LEU A 121 -4.48 -2.95 -1.17
N VAL A 122 -3.37 -2.87 -1.93
CA VAL A 122 -2.87 -1.59 -2.47
C VAL A 122 -3.86 -1.01 -3.48
N VAL A 123 -4.45 -1.83 -4.36
CA VAL A 123 -5.49 -1.38 -5.31
C VAL A 123 -6.69 -0.84 -4.55
N LEU A 124 -7.17 -1.57 -3.53
CA LEU A 124 -8.27 -1.12 -2.69
C LEU A 124 -7.96 0.21 -1.98
N LEU A 125 -6.75 0.34 -1.42
CA LEU A 125 -6.27 1.59 -0.83
C LEU A 125 -6.27 2.75 -1.84
N CYS A 126 -5.79 2.52 -3.07
CA CYS A 126 -5.79 3.54 -4.12
C CYS A 126 -7.21 3.97 -4.51
N VAL A 127 -8.13 3.03 -4.71
CA VAL A 127 -9.54 3.33 -5.03
C VAL A 127 -10.18 4.12 -3.90
N ALA A 128 -10.01 3.68 -2.65
CA ALA A 128 -10.54 4.36 -1.48
C ALA A 128 -9.98 5.78 -1.35
N ALA A 129 -8.66 5.96 -1.51
CA ALA A 129 -8.03 7.27 -1.46
C ALA A 129 -8.49 8.22 -2.59
N TYR A 130 -8.78 7.68 -3.79
CA TYR A 130 -9.29 8.47 -4.91
C TYR A 130 -10.68 9.06 -4.63
N TYR A 131 -11.57 8.29 -4.00
CA TYR A 131 -12.92 8.74 -3.67
C TYR A 131 -13.02 9.47 -2.33
N HIS A 132 -12.03 9.33 -1.45
CA HIS A 132 -11.99 10.05 -0.17
C HIS A 132 -11.83 11.57 -0.35
N VAL A 133 -10.93 12.04 -1.22
CA VAL A 133 -10.63 13.48 -1.32
C VAL A 133 -10.10 13.89 -2.70
N LYS A 134 -10.60 14.99 -3.26
CA LYS A 134 -10.25 15.47 -4.62
C LYS A 134 -8.76 15.75 -4.79
N GLN A 135 -8.12 16.29 -3.75
CA GLN A 135 -6.70 16.63 -3.75
C GLN A 135 -5.82 15.39 -3.95
N ALA A 136 -6.24 14.22 -3.49
CA ALA A 136 -5.48 12.97 -3.63
C ALA A 136 -5.58 12.37 -5.04
N GLN A 137 -6.66 12.65 -5.78
CA GLN A 137 -6.97 11.99 -7.06
C GLN A 137 -5.84 12.06 -8.07
N LYS A 138 -5.24 13.24 -8.25
CA LYS A 138 -4.09 13.44 -9.15
C LYS A 138 -2.92 12.52 -8.79
N TYR A 139 -2.58 12.43 -7.51
CA TYR A 139 -1.47 11.60 -7.03
C TYR A 139 -1.77 10.10 -7.13
N ILE A 140 -3.02 9.70 -6.91
CA ILE A 140 -3.45 8.31 -7.13
C ILE A 140 -3.33 7.93 -8.61
N LEU A 141 -3.79 8.79 -9.53
CA LEU A 141 -3.65 8.55 -10.97
C LEU A 141 -2.19 8.45 -11.39
N GLN A 142 -1.31 9.33 -10.88
CA GLN A 142 0.14 9.23 -11.12
C GLN A 142 0.72 7.91 -10.60
N THR A 143 0.29 7.45 -9.42
CA THR A 143 0.74 6.19 -8.83
C THR A 143 0.30 4.98 -9.67
N LEU A 144 -0.95 4.98 -10.12
CA LEU A 144 -1.49 3.93 -10.99
C LEU A 144 -0.77 3.90 -12.34
N ALA A 145 -0.57 5.08 -12.96
CA ALA A 145 0.18 5.20 -14.21
C ALA A 145 1.62 4.69 -14.06
N ALA A 146 2.33 5.08 -13.00
CA ALA A 146 3.68 4.60 -12.72
C ALA A 146 3.71 3.07 -12.50
N SER A 147 2.69 2.51 -11.84
CA SER A 147 2.58 1.07 -11.60
C SER A 147 2.34 0.29 -12.91
N VAL A 148 1.49 0.79 -13.79
CA VAL A 148 1.25 0.20 -15.12
C VAL A 148 2.51 0.27 -15.98
N LEU A 149 3.19 1.43 -16.02
CA LEU A 149 4.46 1.58 -16.74
C LEU A 149 5.51 0.61 -16.20
N ASN A 150 5.57 0.43 -14.89
CA ASN A 150 6.45 -0.54 -14.26
C ASN A 150 6.15 -1.96 -14.73
N TRP A 151 4.88 -2.35 -14.76
CA TRP A 151 4.45 -3.66 -15.23
C TRP A 151 4.81 -3.90 -16.70
N VAL A 152 4.46 -2.95 -17.58
CA VAL A 152 4.74 -3.04 -19.02
C VAL A 152 6.23 -3.10 -19.30
N CYS A 153 7.04 -2.28 -18.63
CA CYS A 153 8.50 -2.32 -18.80
C CYS A 153 9.11 -3.63 -18.31
N CYS A 154 8.67 -4.15 -17.16
CA CYS A 154 9.13 -5.46 -16.69
C CYS A 154 8.75 -6.57 -17.68
N TRP A 155 7.54 -6.52 -18.25
CA TRP A 155 7.11 -7.48 -19.28
C TRP A 155 7.95 -7.39 -20.56
N ALA A 156 8.35 -6.18 -20.97
CA ALA A 156 9.11 -5.98 -22.21
C ALA A 156 10.61 -6.26 -22.08
N VAL A 157 11.17 -6.20 -20.87
CA VAL A 157 12.62 -6.37 -20.60
C VAL A 157 12.96 -7.76 -20.02
N CYS A 158 11.96 -8.49 -19.51
CA CYS A 158 12.09 -9.91 -19.11
C CYS A 158 11.82 -10.85 -20.29
#